data_AF-A0A6N6W3I4-F1
#
_entry.id   AF-A0A6N6W3I4-F1
#
_cell.length_a   1.000
_cell.length_b   1.000
_cell.length_c   1.000
_cell.angle_alpha   90.00
_cell.angle_beta   90.00
_cell.angle_gamma   90.00
#
_symmetry.space_group_name_H-M   'P 1'
#
loop_
_entity.id
_entity.type
_entity.pdbx_description
1 polymer ?
#
loop_
_entity_poly.entity_id
_entity_poly.type
_entity_poly.pdbx_seq_one_letter_code
_entity_poly.pdbx_strand_id
1 'polypeptide(L)' 'MDRLKHAMLEYHERSKHRVGGYAPGPGKLDWATQPYPFRVFHGAPRIDLPLAADSLTTRYNELRCGALPPARRFDLS' A
#
# COMPACT_ATOMS: atom_id res chain seq x y z
N MET A 1 -5.22 -21.09 20.68
CA MET A 1 -6.14 -20.60 19.63
C MET A 1 -7.22 -19.68 20.17
N ASP A 2 -7.80 -19.97 21.34
CA ASP A 2 -8.94 -19.23 21.88
C ASP A 2 -8.66 -17.73 22.13
N ARG A 3 -7.50 -17.40 22.71
CA ARG A 3 -7.07 -16.02 22.99
C ARG A 3 -6.96 -15.12 21.76
N LEU A 4 -6.46 -15.66 20.64
CA LEU A 4 -6.30 -14.89 19.39
C LEU A 4 -7.66 -14.55 18.77
N LYS A 5 -8.61 -15.49 18.83
CA LYS A 5 -9.98 -15.27 18.37
C LYS A 5 -10.68 -14.21 19.19
N HIS A 6 -10.55 -14.27 20.52
CA HIS A 6 -11.08 -13.25 21.42
C HIS A 6 -10.49 -11.85 21.13
N ALA A 7 -9.17 -11.74 20.97
CA ALA A 7 -8.53 -10.47 20.64
C ALA A 7 -8.98 -9.90 19.29
N MET A 8 -9.19 -10.76 18.28
CA MET A 8 -9.69 -10.35 16.98
C MET A 8 -11.13 -9.82 17.05
N LEU A 9 -12.01 -10.51 17.79
CA LEU A 9 -13.40 -10.08 17.98
C LEU A 9 -13.48 -8.77 18.76
N GLU A 10 -12.66 -8.62 19.81
CA GLU A 10 -12.59 -7.39 20.58
C GLU A 10 -12.10 -6.20 19.72
N TYR A 11 -11.04 -6.41 18.94
CA TYR A 11 -10.56 -5.41 17.98
C TYR A 11 -11.65 -5.01 17.00
N HIS A 12 -12.35 -6.00 16.40
CA HIS A 12 -13.44 -5.75 15.46
C HIS A 12 -14.57 -4.94 16.09
N GLU A 13 -15.03 -5.32 17.29
CA GLU A 13 -16.09 -4.60 17.98
C GLU A 13 -15.71 -3.16 18.31
N ARG A 14 -14.42 -2.92 18.63
CA ARG A 14 -13.91 -1.59 18.99
C ARG A 14 -13.69 -0.68 17.78
N SER A 15 -13.29 -1.22 16.63
CA SER A 15 -12.85 -0.42 15.48
C SER A 15 -13.90 -0.20 14.40
N LYS A 16 -15.07 -0.86 14.46
CA LYS A 16 -16.12 -0.71 13.43
C LYS A 16 -17.01 0.52 13.64
N HIS A 17 -17.37 1.16 12.54
CA HIS A 17 -18.43 2.17 12.54
C HIS A 17 -19.82 1.50 12.65
N ARG A 18 -20.79 2.24 13.17
CA ARG A 18 -22.19 1.82 13.25
C ARG A 18 -23.06 2.94 12.68
N VAL A 19 -24.27 2.59 12.27
CA VAL A 19 -25.24 3.57 11.72
C VAL A 19 -25.44 4.76 12.69
N GLY A 20 -25.43 4.52 14.01
CA GLY A 20 -25.57 5.55 15.03
C GLY A 20 -24.29 6.26 15.47
N GLY A 21 -23.12 5.98 14.87
CA GLY A 21 -21.89 6.65 15.25
C GLY A 21 -20.60 6.04 14.70
N TYR A 22 -19.59 6.89 14.54
CA TYR A 22 -18.26 6.46 14.15
C TYR A 22 -17.54 5.76 15.32
N ALA A 23 -16.72 4.74 15.02
CA ALA A 23 -15.79 4.18 15.98
C ALA A 23 -14.83 5.26 16.52
N PRO A 24 -14.34 5.12 17.77
CA PRO A 24 -13.39 6.06 18.35
C PRO A 24 -12.12 6.20 17.50
N GLY A 25 -11.77 7.43 17.15
CA GLY A 25 -10.53 7.78 16.46
C GLY A 25 -9.81 8.93 17.15
N PRO A 26 -8.66 9.40 16.62
CA PRO A 26 -7.86 10.45 17.23
C PRO A 26 -8.52 11.85 17.22
N GLY A 27 -9.73 11.98 16.67
CA GLY A 27 -10.49 13.24 16.57
C GLY A 27 -9.98 14.19 15.47
N LYS A 28 -8.67 14.28 15.29
CA LYS A 28 -8.00 15.06 14.23
C LYS A 28 -6.78 14.33 13.69
N LEU A 29 -6.38 14.67 12.48
CA LEU A 29 -5.13 14.19 11.90
C LEU A 29 -3.96 15.04 12.39
N ASP A 30 -2.94 14.38 12.90
CA ASP A 30 -1.65 15.01 13.15
C ASP A 30 -0.81 14.96 11.87
N TRP A 31 -0.96 15.99 11.05
CA TRP A 31 -0.20 16.12 9.81
C TRP A 31 1.30 16.38 10.05
N ALA A 32 1.69 16.89 11.23
CA ALA A 32 3.09 17.17 11.53
C ALA A 32 3.91 15.89 11.74
N THR A 33 3.26 14.79 12.13
CA THR A 33 3.90 13.50 12.43
C THR A 33 3.53 12.40 11.43
N GLN A 34 3.06 12.76 10.23
CA GLN A 34 2.73 11.76 9.21
C GLN A 34 3.97 10.89 8.89
N PRO A 35 3.88 9.55 9.03
CA PRO A 35 5.02 8.69 8.79
C PRO A 35 5.35 8.62 7.30
N TYR A 36 6.63 8.51 6.98
CA TYR A 36 7.08 8.20 5.61
C TYR A 36 6.57 6.80 5.23
N PRO A 37 5.71 6.64 4.21
CA PRO A 37 5.01 5.38 3.96
C PRO A 37 5.88 4.32 3.29
N PHE A 38 7.10 4.68 2.89
CA PHE A 38 8.04 3.75 2.28
C PHE A 38 9.11 3.31 3.28
N ARG A 39 9.56 2.07 3.15
CA ARG A 39 10.72 1.58 3.89
C ARG A 39 11.99 1.91 3.11
N VAL A 40 12.98 2.50 3.78
CA VAL A 40 14.32 2.72 3.22
C VAL A 40 15.29 1.76 3.89
N PHE A 41 16.03 1.00 3.08
CA PHE A 41 17.08 0.10 3.56
C PHE A 41 18.42 0.83 3.49
N HIS A 42 19.06 1.04 4.65
CA HIS A 42 20.35 1.70 4.71
C HIS A 42 21.43 0.90 3.96
N GLY A 43 22.24 1.58 3.15
CA GLY A 43 23.29 0.95 2.33
C GLY A 43 22.79 0.29 1.04
N ALA A 44 21.48 0.25 0.79
CA ALA A 44 20.96 -0.21 -0.50
C ALA A 44 21.11 0.89 -1.57
N PRO A 45 21.54 0.56 -2.80
CA PRO A 45 21.60 1.52 -3.89
C PRO A 45 20.18 2.03 -4.22
N ARG A 46 20.08 3.32 -4.56
CA ARG A 46 18.84 3.96 -5.02
C ARG A 46 19.02 4.28 -6.49
N ILE A 47 18.19 3.66 -7.32
CA ILE A 47 18.25 3.79 -8.77
C ILE A 47 16.91 4.34 -9.23
N ASP A 48 16.94 5.52 -9.86
CA ASP A 48 15.72 6.18 -10.32
C ASP A 48 15.21 5.50 -11.60
N LEU A 49 13.94 5.09 -11.58
CA LEU A 49 13.29 4.50 -12.74
C LEU A 49 12.69 5.60 -13.63
N PRO A 50 12.81 5.50 -14.98
CA PRO A 50 12.21 6.47 -15.88
C PRO A 50 10.68 6.41 -15.78
N LEU A 51 10.04 7.59 -15.77
CA LEU A 51 8.60 7.69 -15.89
C LEU A 51 8.19 7.27 -17.31
N ALA A 52 7.71 6.02 -17.44
CA ALA A 52 7.41 5.41 -18.73
C ALA A 52 5.91 5.21 -19.01
N ALA A 53 5.03 5.74 -18.14
CA ALA A 53 3.59 5.49 -18.15
C ALA A 53 2.95 5.78 -19.53
N ASP A 54 3.32 6.89 -20.16
CA ASP A 54 2.78 7.30 -21.47
C ASP A 54 3.20 6.39 -22.63
N SER A 55 4.24 5.55 -22.42
CA SER A 55 4.76 4.61 -23.41
C SER A 55 4.30 3.17 -23.19
N LEU A 56 3.48 2.92 -22.16
CA LEU A 56 2.95 1.58 -21.86
C LEU A 56 1.80 1.25 -22.81
N THR A 57 2.04 0.30 -23.71
CA THR A 57 1.04 -0.15 -24.67
C THR A 57 0.09 -1.21 -24.10
N THR A 58 0.56 -2.03 -23.16
CA THR A 58 -0.24 -3.08 -22.51
C THR A 58 -1.13 -2.49 -21.43
N ARG A 59 -2.44 -2.72 -21.55
CA ARG A 59 -3.41 -2.24 -20.56
C ARG A 59 -3.35 -3.09 -19.29
N TYR A 60 -3.74 -2.52 -18.16
CA TYR A 60 -3.74 -3.20 -16.87
C TYR A 60 -4.55 -4.52 -16.88
N ASN A 61 -5.71 -4.54 -17.53
CA ASN A 61 -6.55 -5.74 -17.60
C ASN A 61 -5.90 -6.85 -18.44
N GLU A 62 -5.20 -6.50 -19.52
CA GLU A 62 -4.50 -7.45 -20.38
C GLU A 62 -3.34 -8.10 -19.62
N LEU A 63 -2.57 -7.30 -18.87
CA LEU A 63 -1.52 -7.79 -17.97
C LEU A 63 -2.08 -8.80 -16.96
N ARG A 64 -3.24 -8.49 -16.36
CA ARG A 64 -3.90 -9.38 -15.39
C ARG A 64 -4.38 -10.69 -16.00
N CYS A 65 -4.65 -10.71 -17.31
CA CYS A 65 -4.98 -11.91 -18.08
C CYS A 65 -3.74 -12.65 -18.62
N GLY A 66 -2.52 -12.19 -18.29
CA GLY A 66 -1.27 -12.86 -18.65
C GLY A 66 -0.60 -12.33 -19.92
N ALA A 67 -1.12 -11.28 -20.55
CA ALA A 67 -0.41 -10.63 -21.66
C ALA A 67 0.78 -9.82 -21.10
N LEU A 68 1.99 -10.25 -21.42
CA LEU A 68 3.20 -9.56 -20.96
C LEU A 68 3.54 -8.39 -21.90
N PRO A 69 3.85 -7.19 -21.35
CA PRO A 69 4.39 -6.11 -22.16
C PRO A 69 5.75 -6.48 -22.74
N PRO A 70 6.18 -5.85 -23.85
CA PRO A 70 7.52 -6.03 -24.37
C PRO A 70 8.55 -5.67 -23.30
N ALA A 71 9.58 -6.51 -23.16
CA ALA A 71 10.68 -6.26 -22.24
C ALA A 71 11.42 -4.97 -22.62
N ARG A 72 11.67 -4.10 -21.64
CA ARG A 72 12.49 -2.90 -21.80
C ARG A 72 13.78 -3.08 -21.02
N ARG A 73 14.93 -2.85 -21.68
CA ARG A 73 16.22 -2.82 -20.98
C ARG A 73 16.27 -1.60 -20.07
N PHE A 74 16.81 -1.79 -18.88
CA PHE A 74 17.07 -0.74 -17.92
C PHE A 74 18.53 -0.78 -17.52
N ASP A 75 19.16 0.39 -17.50
CA ASP A 75 20.57 0.54 -17.14
C ASP A 75 20.67 0.80 -15.64
N LEU A 76 21.59 0.09 -14.98
CA LEU A 76 21.86 0.19 -13.54
C LEU A 76 23.20 0.90 -13.26
N SER A 77 23.89 1.38 -14.31
CA SER A 77 25.21 2.03 -14.22
C SER A 77 25.16 3.50 -13.80
#